data_AF-A0A4R1KQC2-F1
#
_entry.id   AF-A0A4R1KQC2-F1
#
_cell.length_a   1.000
_cell.length_b   1.000
_cell.length_c   1.000
_cell.angle_alpha   90.00
_cell.angle_beta   90.00
_cell.angle_gamma   90.00
#
_symmetry.space_group_name_H-M   'P 1'
#
loop_
_entity.id
_entity.type
_entity.pdbx_description
1 polymer ?
#
loop_
_entity_poly.entity_id
_entity_poly.type
_entity_poly.pdbx_seq_one_letter_code
_entity_poly.pdbx_strand_id
1 'polypeptide(L)'
;MTAVSLNTQMSNLFNKLVRISALSGNKFKQERQINQKHQRELKSTKTISQLITTQGTHLTCAEKKQRAKAIEQMVERQSQIKLTKQLIKQQNREAVERSTKGRRYDRITRDSADEVFSQCVRLRANCTCEICGMVFSPNNMKNLHCCHWYGRGIQALRYDPNNAVALCRNCHFASDKTTEGRTKFGQMMKKRLGDLGSLALQLKVKDKKPLTLSKQQITAHYAIIARHLRQLRHQGREDFINFSGLDIYQKETL
;
A
#
# COMPACT_ATOMS: atom_id res chain seq x y z
N MET A 1 1.36 19.58 -28.56
CA MET A 1 1.86 18.19 -28.61
C MET A 1 0.79 17.33 -29.26
N THR A 2 1.12 16.72 -30.40
CA THR A 2 0.15 16.02 -31.25
C THR A 2 -0.23 14.66 -30.66
N ALA A 3 -1.47 14.20 -30.90
CA ALA A 3 -2.03 12.95 -30.38
C ALA A 3 -1.17 11.70 -30.68
N VAL A 4 -0.31 11.77 -31.70
CA VAL A 4 0.67 10.74 -32.05
C VAL A 4 1.71 10.53 -30.95
N SER A 5 2.15 11.59 -30.27
CA SER A 5 3.20 11.54 -29.24
C SER A 5 2.74 10.83 -27.96
N LEU A 6 1.46 10.98 -27.59
CA LEU A 6 0.88 10.32 -26.42
C LEU A 6 0.71 8.81 -26.64
N ASN A 7 0.39 8.38 -27.86
CA ASN A 7 0.20 6.97 -28.17
C ASN A 7 1.54 6.20 -28.16
N THR A 8 2.62 6.83 -28.64
CA THR A 8 3.99 6.29 -28.54
C THR A 8 4.48 6.22 -27.08
N GLN A 9 4.13 7.21 -26.25
CA GLN A 9 4.49 7.17 -24.83
C GLN A 9 3.75 6.08 -24.06
N MET A 10 2.47 5.85 -24.37
CA MET A 10 1.66 4.80 -23.75
C MET A 10 2.11 3.39 -24.18
N SER A 11 2.47 3.18 -25.44
CA SER A 11 3.00 1.89 -25.91
C SER A 11 4.37 1.57 -25.29
N ASN A 12 5.24 2.58 -25.12
CA ASN A 12 6.53 2.43 -24.46
C ASN A 12 6.40 2.09 -22.97
N LEU A 13 5.43 2.68 -22.27
CA LEU A 13 5.13 2.37 -20.87
C LEU A 13 4.57 0.95 -20.71
N PHE A 14 3.67 0.55 -21.60
CA PHE A 14 3.12 -0.80 -21.62
C PHE A 14 4.20 -1.86 -21.87
N ASN A 15 5.07 -1.64 -22.87
CA ASN A 15 6.20 -2.53 -23.16
C ASN A 15 7.20 -2.61 -21.99
N LYS A 16 7.41 -1.52 -21.26
CA LYS A 16 8.27 -1.50 -20.07
C LYS A 16 7.66 -2.28 -18.90
N LEU A 17 6.35 -2.18 -18.68
CA LEU A 17 5.62 -2.93 -17.65
C LEU A 17 5.59 -4.44 -17.96
N VAL A 18 5.37 -4.81 -19.23
CA VAL A 18 5.42 -6.21 -19.68
C VAL A 18 6.83 -6.81 -19.49
N ARG A 19 7.90 -6.06 -19.78
CA ARG A 19 9.29 -6.50 -19.54
C ARG A 19 9.60 -6.70 -18.05
N ILE A 20 9.12 -5.82 -17.17
CA ILE A 20 9.33 -5.96 -15.71
C ILE A 20 8.61 -7.19 -15.17
N SER A 21 7.38 -7.46 -15.63
CA SER A 21 6.63 -8.67 -15.28
C SER A 21 7.36 -9.94 -15.73
N ALA A 22 7.87 -9.96 -16.98
CA ALA A 22 8.63 -11.09 -17.52
C ALA A 22 9.95 -11.38 -16.76
N LEU A 23 10.67 -10.35 -16.32
CA LEU A 23 11.91 -10.50 -15.54
C LEU A 23 11.67 -11.08 -14.14
N SER A 24 10.55 -10.72 -13.50
CA SER A 24 10.17 -11.25 -12.20
C SER A 24 9.69 -12.72 -12.27
N GLY A 25 9.00 -13.09 -13.35
CA GLY A 25 8.59 -14.47 -13.61
C GLY A 25 9.77 -15.40 -13.95
N ASN A 26 10.79 -14.89 -14.67
CA ASN A 26 11.99 -15.66 -15.01
C ASN A 26 12.86 -15.99 -13.79
N LYS A 27 13.01 -15.08 -12.82
CA LYS A 27 13.75 -15.37 -11.58
C LYS A 27 13.09 -16.50 -10.76
N PHE A 28 11.76 -16.46 -10.61
CA PHE A 28 11.02 -17.53 -9.92
C PHE A 28 11.10 -18.87 -10.64
N LYS A 29 11.04 -18.89 -11.98
CA LYS A 29 11.21 -20.12 -12.76
C LYS A 29 12.62 -20.71 -12.61
N GLN A 30 13.65 -19.87 -12.63
CA GLN A 30 15.05 -20.28 -12.49
C GLN A 30 15.33 -20.87 -11.10
N GLU A 31 14.83 -20.24 -10.04
CA GLU A 31 14.97 -20.74 -8.66
C GLU A 31 14.23 -22.06 -8.45
N ARG A 32 13.06 -22.24 -9.08
CA ARG A 32 12.30 -23.50 -9.03
C ARG A 32 13.01 -24.63 -9.78
N GLN A 33 13.62 -24.35 -10.93
CA GLN A 33 14.42 -25.32 -11.69
C GLN A 33 15.68 -25.75 -10.93
N ILE A 34 16.39 -24.80 -10.29
CA ILE A 34 17.55 -25.10 -9.44
C ILE A 34 17.15 -25.99 -8.27
N ASN A 35 16.06 -25.68 -7.59
CA ASN A 35 15.54 -26.49 -6.48
C ASN A 35 15.09 -27.90 -6.92
N GLN A 36 14.44 -28.03 -8.08
CA GLN A 36 14.06 -29.34 -8.62
C GLN A 36 15.26 -30.19 -9.02
N LYS A 37 16.27 -29.59 -9.68
CA LYS A 37 17.52 -30.28 -10.03
C LYS A 37 18.22 -30.79 -8.76
N HIS A 38 18.29 -29.95 -7.73
CA HIS A 38 18.96 -30.31 -6.49
C HIS A 38 18.22 -31.40 -5.70
N GLN A 39 16.87 -31.43 -5.74
CA GLN A 39 16.09 -32.53 -5.17
C GLN A 39 16.28 -33.86 -5.91
N ARG A 40 16.45 -33.84 -7.24
CA ARG A 40 16.74 -35.05 -8.03
C ARG A 40 18.11 -35.63 -7.69
N GLU A 41 19.13 -34.78 -7.54
CA GLU A 41 20.49 -35.17 -7.12
C GLU A 41 20.51 -35.75 -5.69
N LEU A 42 19.72 -35.21 -4.76
CA LEU A 42 19.59 -35.76 -3.40
C LEU A 42 18.87 -37.12 -3.35
N LYS A 43 17.91 -37.36 -4.26
CA LYS A 43 17.24 -38.66 -4.38
C LYS A 43 18.18 -39.70 -4.98
N SER A 44 18.97 -39.36 -6.00
CA SER A 44 19.90 -40.31 -6.62
C SER A 44 21.03 -40.74 -5.68
N THR A 45 21.52 -39.84 -4.82
CA THR A 45 22.58 -40.17 -3.84
C THR A 45 22.11 -41.14 -2.75
N LYS A 46 20.85 -41.06 -2.32
CA LYS A 46 20.26 -42.05 -1.39
C LYS A 46 20.11 -43.44 -2.03
N THR A 47 19.72 -43.52 -3.29
CA THR A 47 19.59 -44.79 -4.03
C THR A 47 20.95 -45.46 -4.27
N ILE A 48 21.99 -44.68 -4.57
CA ILE A 48 23.37 -45.20 -4.73
C ILE A 48 23.91 -45.75 -3.40
N SER A 49 23.65 -45.08 -2.28
CA SER A 49 24.06 -45.57 -0.96
C SER A 49 23.42 -46.91 -0.58
N GLN A 50 22.19 -47.19 -1.05
CA GLN A 50 21.48 -48.47 -0.81
C GLN A 50 21.94 -49.60 -1.74
N LEU A 51 22.32 -49.28 -2.97
CA LEU A 51 22.95 -50.22 -3.91
C LEU A 51 24.36 -50.63 -3.44
N ILE A 52 25.04 -49.77 -2.67
CA ILE A 52 26.39 -50.04 -2.20
C ILE A 52 26.45 -51.15 -1.14
N THR A 53 25.42 -51.26 -0.31
CA THR A 53 25.32 -52.24 0.78
C THR A 53 24.82 -53.62 0.37
N THR A 54 24.27 -53.78 -0.83
CA THR A 54 23.58 -55.03 -1.26
C THR A 54 24.35 -55.93 -2.23
N GLN A 55 25.50 -55.50 -2.78
CA GLN A 55 26.31 -56.30 -3.72
C GLN A 55 27.74 -56.56 -3.21
N GLY A 56 27.85 -57.24 -2.07
CA GLY A 56 29.15 -57.52 -1.44
C GLY A 56 29.47 -58.99 -1.37
N THR A 57 29.99 -59.60 -2.45
CA THR A 57 30.81 -60.82 -2.32
C THR A 57 32.01 -60.96 -3.26
N HIS A 58 32.16 -60.21 -4.37
CA HIS A 58 33.35 -60.36 -5.24
C HIS A 58 33.83 -59.04 -5.88
N LEU A 59 34.31 -58.09 -5.08
CA LEU A 59 35.02 -56.91 -5.59
C LEU A 59 36.53 -57.05 -5.40
N THR A 60 37.28 -56.70 -6.44
CA THR A 60 38.76 -56.66 -6.42
C THR A 60 39.26 -55.56 -5.48
N CYS A 61 40.53 -55.66 -5.05
CA CYS A 61 41.15 -54.64 -4.19
C CYS A 61 41.17 -53.24 -4.84
N ALA A 62 41.38 -53.19 -6.17
CA ALA A 62 41.36 -51.95 -6.93
C ALA A 62 39.97 -51.29 -6.94
N GLU A 63 38.90 -52.06 -7.16
CA GLU A 63 37.52 -51.56 -7.14
C GLU A 63 37.10 -51.08 -5.75
N LYS A 64 37.52 -51.78 -4.69
CA LYS A 64 37.30 -51.34 -3.30
C LYS A 64 37.96 -49.99 -3.03
N LYS A 65 39.21 -49.79 -3.48
CA LYS A 65 39.94 -48.52 -3.33
C LYS A 65 39.30 -47.38 -4.14
N GLN A 66 38.85 -47.66 -5.35
CA GLN A 66 38.16 -46.68 -6.18
C GLN A 66 36.79 -46.29 -5.59
N ARG A 67 36.06 -47.25 -5.02
CA ARG A 67 34.79 -47.01 -4.33
C ARG A 67 34.97 -46.18 -3.06
N ALA A 68 35.99 -46.47 -2.26
CA ALA A 68 36.33 -45.68 -1.07
C ALA A 68 36.62 -44.22 -1.45
N LYS A 69 37.42 -43.99 -2.50
CA LYS A 69 37.70 -42.64 -3.02
C LYS A 69 36.44 -41.92 -3.52
N ALA A 70 35.52 -42.64 -4.17
CA ALA A 70 34.24 -42.08 -4.62
C ALA A 70 33.34 -41.67 -3.43
N ILE A 71 33.30 -42.47 -2.37
CA ILE A 71 32.56 -42.15 -1.14
C ILE A 71 33.13 -40.90 -0.46
N GLU A 72 34.45 -40.81 -0.35
CA GLU A 72 35.14 -39.64 0.21
C GLU A 72 34.81 -38.35 -0.57
N GLN A 73 34.86 -38.42 -1.90
CA GLN A 73 34.45 -37.31 -2.77
C GLN A 73 32.97 -36.94 -2.62
N MET A 74 32.09 -37.92 -2.40
CA MET A 74 30.66 -37.67 -2.18
C MET A 74 30.41 -36.97 -0.83
N VAL A 75 31.10 -37.39 0.24
CA VAL A 75 31.00 -36.76 1.57
C VAL A 75 31.49 -35.31 1.51
N GLU A 76 32.63 -35.07 0.85
CA GLU A 76 33.18 -33.73 0.65
C GLU A 76 32.20 -32.84 -0.12
N ARG A 77 31.60 -33.35 -1.21
CA ARG A 77 30.58 -32.62 -1.97
C ARG A 77 29.34 -32.30 -1.15
N GLN A 78 28.89 -33.20 -0.27
CA GLN A 78 27.77 -32.93 0.64
C GLN A 78 28.10 -31.83 1.64
N SER A 79 29.33 -31.80 2.16
CA SER A 79 29.82 -30.73 3.03
C SER A 79 29.79 -29.37 2.33
N GLN A 80 30.32 -29.29 1.11
CA GLN A 80 30.34 -28.07 0.30
C GLN A 80 28.93 -27.56 -0.03
N ILE A 81 27.99 -28.46 -0.34
CA ILE A 81 26.58 -28.11 -0.58
C ILE A 81 25.95 -27.49 0.69
N LYS A 82 26.25 -28.04 1.87
CA LYS A 82 25.72 -27.54 3.15
C LYS A 82 26.24 -26.14 3.43
N LEU A 83 27.55 -25.91 3.26
CA LEU A 83 28.17 -24.60 3.43
C LEU A 83 27.58 -23.55 2.46
N THR A 84 27.42 -23.92 1.19
CA THR A 84 26.84 -23.05 0.16
C THR A 84 25.41 -22.63 0.51
N LYS A 85 24.58 -23.55 1.01
CA LYS A 85 23.22 -23.23 1.47
C LYS A 85 23.21 -22.26 2.65
N GLN A 86 24.16 -22.38 3.57
CA GLN A 86 24.29 -21.45 4.70
C GLN A 86 24.67 -20.04 4.21
N LEU A 87 25.63 -19.93 3.29
CA LEU A 87 26.04 -18.67 2.66
C LEU A 87 24.87 -17.99 1.93
N ILE A 88 24.12 -18.72 1.11
CA ILE A 88 22.94 -18.18 0.41
C ILE A 88 21.89 -17.67 1.42
N LYS A 89 21.65 -18.43 2.49
CA LYS A 89 20.71 -18.02 3.55
C LYS A 89 21.16 -16.74 4.25
N GLN A 90 22.46 -16.60 4.52
CA GLN A 90 23.04 -15.39 5.11
C GLN A 90 22.91 -14.19 4.18
N GLN A 91 23.33 -14.33 2.91
CA GLN A 91 23.22 -13.27 1.91
C GLN A 91 21.77 -12.79 1.74
N ASN A 92 20.80 -13.72 1.73
CA ASN A 92 19.39 -13.38 1.66
C ASN A 92 18.91 -12.61 2.89
N ARG A 93 19.37 -12.98 4.10
CA ARG A 93 19.06 -12.21 5.33
C ARG A 93 19.62 -10.79 5.27
N GLU A 94 20.88 -10.64 4.88
CA GLU A 94 21.52 -9.33 4.74
C GLU A 94 20.86 -8.47 3.65
N ALA A 95 20.37 -9.08 2.57
CA ALA A 95 19.62 -8.38 1.53
C ALA A 95 18.26 -7.90 2.03
N VAL A 96 17.55 -8.73 2.81
CA VAL A 96 16.27 -8.36 3.45
C VAL A 96 16.50 -7.25 4.46
N GLU A 97 17.51 -7.35 5.32
CA GLU A 97 17.87 -6.31 6.28
C GLU A 97 18.23 -5.00 5.57
N ARG A 98 19.08 -5.03 4.53
CA ARG A 98 19.37 -3.85 3.70
C ARG A 98 18.12 -3.24 3.05
N SER A 99 17.16 -4.07 2.63
CA SER A 99 15.90 -3.60 2.01
C SER A 99 14.89 -2.99 2.99
N THR A 100 15.01 -3.33 4.28
CA THR A 100 14.07 -2.94 5.36
C THR A 100 14.62 -1.81 6.22
N LYS A 101 15.95 -1.68 6.33
CA LYS A 101 16.68 -0.62 7.03
C LYS A 101 16.55 0.72 6.26
N GLY A 102 15.37 1.35 6.37
CA GLY A 102 15.09 2.66 5.75
C GLY A 102 13.62 2.94 5.45
N ARG A 103 12.74 1.94 5.46
CA ARG A 103 11.29 2.13 5.30
C ARG A 103 10.56 2.17 6.64
N ARG A 104 10.87 3.17 7.47
CA ARG A 104 9.89 3.59 8.49
C ARG A 104 8.90 4.50 7.76
N TYR A 105 7.71 3.99 7.44
CA TYR A 105 6.61 4.89 7.11
C TYR A 105 6.36 5.72 8.37
N ASP A 106 6.66 7.02 8.31
CA ASP A 106 6.27 7.92 9.39
C ASP A 106 4.78 7.75 9.65
N ARG A 107 4.45 7.43 10.90
CA ARG A 107 3.06 7.28 11.32
C ARG A 107 2.38 8.62 11.09
N ILE A 108 1.40 8.66 10.18
CA ILE A 108 0.63 9.87 9.91
C ILE A 108 -0.14 10.26 11.18
N THR A 109 0.39 11.23 11.91
CA THR A 109 -0.22 11.82 13.11
C THR A 109 -1.24 12.87 12.72
N ARG A 110 -2.18 13.14 13.63
CA ARG A 110 -3.17 14.20 13.49
C ARG A 110 -2.53 15.52 13.93
N ASP A 111 -2.57 16.54 13.08
CA ASP A 111 -2.08 17.88 13.37
C ASP A 111 -3.21 18.89 13.61
N SER A 112 -2.86 20.16 13.90
CA SER A 112 -3.84 21.23 14.12
C SER A 112 -4.70 21.51 12.88
N ALA A 113 -4.13 21.37 11.68
CA ALA A 113 -4.86 21.52 10.42
C ALA A 113 -5.92 20.43 10.26
N ASP A 114 -5.60 19.17 10.59
CA ASP A 114 -6.59 18.09 10.62
C ASP A 114 -7.71 18.35 11.61
N GLU A 115 -7.41 18.96 12.77
CA GLU A 115 -8.40 19.24 13.80
C GLU A 115 -9.45 20.25 13.32
N VAL A 116 -9.02 21.40 12.79
CA VAL A 116 -9.94 22.44 12.29
C VAL A 116 -10.67 22.01 11.02
N PHE A 117 -10.00 21.28 10.11
CA PHE A 117 -10.65 20.72 8.93
C PHE A 117 -11.73 19.70 9.32
N SER A 118 -11.42 18.78 10.23
CA SER A 118 -12.39 17.82 10.74
C SER A 118 -13.57 18.51 11.42
N GLN A 119 -13.34 19.64 12.09
CA GLN A 119 -14.42 20.44 12.68
C GLN A 119 -15.33 21.03 11.59
N CYS A 120 -14.78 21.57 10.51
CA CYS A 120 -15.57 22.06 9.38
C CYS A 120 -16.45 20.95 8.78
N VAL A 121 -15.88 19.77 8.54
CA VAL A 121 -16.60 18.60 7.99
C VAL A 121 -17.77 18.16 8.89
N ARG A 122 -17.61 18.20 10.21
CA ARG A 122 -18.70 17.87 11.15
C ARG A 122 -19.77 18.95 11.20
N LEU A 123 -19.36 20.22 11.25
CA LEU A 123 -20.29 21.35 11.33
C LEU A 123 -21.12 21.51 10.06
N ARG A 124 -20.56 21.27 8.87
CA ARG A 124 -21.34 21.33 7.61
C ARG A 124 -22.49 20.34 7.57
N ALA A 125 -22.33 19.18 8.21
CA ALA A 125 -23.33 18.12 8.25
C ALA A 125 -24.27 18.26 9.46
N ASN A 126 -24.36 19.45 10.04
CA ASN A 126 -25.11 19.72 11.27
C ASN A 126 -24.80 18.71 12.39
N CYS A 127 -23.53 18.37 12.57
CA CYS A 127 -23.09 17.37 13.53
C CYS A 127 -23.81 16.02 13.39
N THR A 128 -24.21 15.65 12.17
CA THR A 128 -25.00 14.45 11.87
C THR A 128 -24.20 13.48 11.03
N CYS A 129 -24.33 12.19 11.30
CA CYS A 129 -23.71 11.14 10.50
C CYS A 129 -24.34 11.09 9.10
N GLU A 130 -23.54 11.29 8.06
CA GLU A 130 -23.99 11.34 6.67
C GLU A 130 -24.39 9.95 6.10
N ILE A 131 -24.23 8.86 6.87
CA ILE A 131 -24.70 7.51 6.52
C ILE A 131 -25.97 7.13 7.30
N CYS A 132 -25.94 7.18 8.63
CA CYS A 132 -27.04 6.67 9.46
C CYS A 132 -27.98 7.76 10.01
N GLY A 133 -27.68 9.04 9.78
CA GLY A 133 -28.50 10.15 10.27
C GLY A 133 -28.43 10.40 11.78
N MET A 134 -27.57 9.69 12.52
CA MET A 134 -27.40 9.94 13.96
C MET A 134 -26.87 11.36 14.20
N VAL A 135 -27.60 12.14 14.98
CA VAL A 135 -27.30 13.54 15.33
C VAL A 135 -26.47 13.58 16.61
N PHE A 136 -25.48 14.47 16.64
CA PHE A 136 -24.60 14.73 17.79
C PHE A 136 -24.70 16.19 18.22
N SER A 137 -24.54 16.45 19.51
CA SER A 137 -24.45 17.82 20.01
C SER A 137 -23.18 18.51 19.47
N PRO A 138 -23.25 19.77 19.01
CA PRO A 138 -22.07 20.55 18.62
C PRO A 138 -21.00 20.65 19.72
N ASN A 139 -21.40 20.57 20.99
CA ASN A 139 -20.49 20.62 22.13
C ASN A 139 -19.91 19.24 22.49
N ASN A 140 -20.45 18.15 21.91
CA ASN A 140 -19.99 16.79 22.17
C ASN A 140 -20.01 15.92 20.90
N MET A 141 -19.01 16.13 20.04
CA MET A 141 -18.81 15.38 18.79
C MET A 141 -17.77 14.26 18.92
N LYS A 142 -17.47 13.77 20.13
CA LYS A 142 -16.37 12.79 20.35
C LYS A 142 -16.53 11.50 19.50
N ASN A 143 -17.77 11.11 19.25
CA ASN A 143 -18.13 9.91 18.47
C ASN A 143 -18.47 10.20 17.00
N LEU A 144 -18.32 11.46 16.56
CA LEU A 144 -18.48 11.87 15.16
C LEU A 144 -17.10 12.18 14.59
N HIS A 145 -16.75 11.53 13.49
CA HIS A 145 -15.43 11.57 12.89
C HIS A 145 -15.48 12.16 11.49
N CYS A 146 -14.35 12.72 11.06
CA CYS A 146 -14.11 13.04 9.65
C CYS A 146 -13.55 11.78 8.99
N CYS A 147 -14.31 11.16 8.11
CA CYS A 147 -13.90 10.02 7.30
C CYS A 147 -13.48 10.52 5.92
N HIS A 148 -12.30 10.11 5.45
CA HIS A 148 -11.81 10.44 4.12
C HIS A 148 -12.08 9.29 3.14
N TRP A 149 -12.50 9.61 1.92
CA TRP A 149 -12.63 8.61 0.86
C TRP A 149 -11.27 8.15 0.36
N TYR A 150 -10.42 9.09 -0.02
CA TYR A 150 -9.00 8.89 -0.26
C TYR A 150 -8.24 9.23 1.03
N GLY A 151 -7.53 8.24 1.57
CA GLY A 151 -6.90 8.35 2.88
C GLY A 151 -5.91 9.53 3.02
N ARG A 152 -5.70 9.96 4.27
CA ARG A 152 -4.88 11.14 4.67
C ARG A 152 -3.43 11.15 4.16
N GLY A 153 -2.91 10.01 3.68
CA GLY A 153 -1.59 9.92 3.05
C GLY A 153 -1.51 10.62 1.69
N ILE A 154 -2.66 10.84 1.03
CA ILE A 154 -2.74 11.61 -0.22
C ILE A 154 -2.89 13.08 0.16
N GLN A 155 -1.76 13.77 0.33
CA GLN A 155 -1.70 15.16 0.81
C GLN A 155 -2.56 16.12 -0.04
N ALA A 156 -2.56 15.91 -1.36
CA ALA A 156 -3.40 16.53 -2.37
C ALA A 156 -4.90 16.58 -2.02
N LEU A 157 -5.40 15.59 -1.28
CA LEU A 157 -6.82 15.44 -0.96
C LEU A 157 -7.11 15.50 0.55
N ARG A 158 -6.07 15.63 1.38
CA ARG A 158 -6.19 15.53 2.85
C ARG A 158 -7.16 16.57 3.41
N TYR A 159 -7.19 17.76 2.81
CA TYR A 159 -8.04 18.88 3.21
C TYR A 159 -9.08 19.24 2.14
N ASP A 160 -9.35 18.36 1.18
CA ASP A 160 -10.39 18.60 0.18
C ASP A 160 -11.77 18.29 0.80
N PRO A 161 -12.72 19.26 0.87
CA PRO A 161 -14.04 19.01 1.44
C PRO A 161 -14.83 17.94 0.71
N ASN A 162 -14.61 17.76 -0.60
CA ASN A 162 -15.26 16.72 -1.40
C ASN A 162 -14.70 15.33 -1.12
N ASN A 163 -13.51 15.23 -0.53
CA ASN A 163 -12.89 13.97 -0.15
C ASN A 163 -13.28 13.49 1.25
N ALA A 164 -13.98 14.30 2.06
CA ALA A 164 -14.27 13.98 3.45
C ALA A 164 -15.77 13.97 3.72
N VAL A 165 -16.21 13.23 4.74
CA VAL A 165 -17.59 13.19 5.28
C VAL A 165 -17.63 13.03 6.80
N ALA A 166 -18.73 13.43 7.43
CA ALA A 166 -18.97 13.25 8.86
C ALA A 166 -19.65 11.91 9.13
N LEU A 167 -18.96 10.98 9.78
CA LEU A 167 -19.50 9.65 10.12
C LEU A 167 -19.40 9.38 11.62
N CYS A 168 -20.42 8.72 12.19
CA CYS A 168 -20.31 8.21 13.55
C CYS A 168 -19.24 7.11 13.62
N ARG A 169 -18.74 6.83 14.83
CA ARG A 169 -17.72 5.78 15.08
C ARG A 169 -18.03 4.45 14.39
N ASN A 170 -19.27 3.99 14.44
CA ASN A 170 -19.67 2.70 13.89
C ASN A 170 -19.66 2.71 12.36
N CYS A 171 -20.27 3.72 11.73
CA CYS A 171 -20.26 3.87 10.27
C CYS A 171 -18.84 4.10 9.73
N HIS A 172 -18.02 4.87 10.45
CA HIS A 172 -16.63 5.10 10.09
C HIS A 172 -15.82 3.79 10.11
N PHE A 173 -15.92 3.01 11.19
CA PHE A 173 -15.26 1.73 11.31
C PHE A 173 -15.70 0.74 10.22
N ALA A 174 -17.00 0.64 9.97
CA ALA A 174 -17.53 -0.22 8.91
C ALA A 174 -17.00 0.18 7.53
N SER A 175 -16.93 1.48 7.25
CA SER A 175 -16.43 2.03 5.99
C SER A 175 -14.94 1.77 5.77
N ASP A 176 -14.14 1.68 6.84
CA ASP A 176 -12.69 1.50 6.74
C ASP A 176 -12.24 0.03 6.77
N LYS A 177 -12.92 -0.82 7.54
CA LYS A 177 -12.39 -2.15 7.91
C LYS A 177 -12.84 -3.29 7.04
N THR A 178 -14.03 -3.22 6.44
CA THR A 178 -14.56 -4.29 5.62
C THR A 178 -14.44 -3.95 4.13
N THR A 179 -14.30 -4.97 3.29
CA THR A 179 -14.29 -4.76 1.83
C THR A 179 -15.64 -4.26 1.35
N GLU A 180 -16.73 -4.84 1.86
CA GLU A 180 -18.09 -4.42 1.54
C GLU A 180 -18.37 -2.98 1.97
N GLY A 181 -17.97 -2.60 3.18
CA GLY A 181 -18.12 -1.24 3.70
C GLY A 181 -17.35 -0.21 2.88
N ARG A 182 -16.11 -0.51 2.49
CA ARG A 182 -15.33 0.34 1.57
C ARG A 182 -16.01 0.50 0.21
N THR A 183 -16.58 -0.57 -0.34
CA THR A 183 -17.31 -0.53 -1.61
C THR A 183 -18.56 0.35 -1.49
N LYS A 184 -19.39 0.13 -0.47
CA LYS A 184 -20.61 0.92 -0.21
C LYS A 184 -20.28 2.39 0.03
N PHE A 185 -19.26 2.67 0.83
CA PHE A 185 -18.79 4.03 1.09
C PHE A 185 -18.30 4.71 -0.19
N GLY A 186 -17.51 4.01 -1.01
CA GLY A 186 -17.07 4.53 -2.31
C GLY A 186 -18.22 4.80 -3.28
N GLN A 187 -19.25 3.94 -3.32
CA GLN A 187 -20.46 4.18 -4.12
C GLN A 187 -21.24 5.40 -3.62
N MET A 188 -21.39 5.55 -2.30
CA MET A 188 -22.02 6.73 -1.69
C MET A 188 -21.28 8.01 -2.07
N MET A 189 -19.94 8.02 -1.97
CA MET A 189 -19.13 9.17 -2.34
C MET A 189 -19.25 9.51 -3.83
N LYS A 190 -19.25 8.50 -4.71
CA LYS A 190 -19.49 8.71 -6.15
C LYS A 190 -20.86 9.32 -6.42
N LYS A 191 -21.92 8.78 -5.80
CA LYS A 191 -23.28 9.30 -5.94
C LYS A 191 -23.38 10.75 -5.47
N ARG A 192 -22.75 11.08 -4.34
CA ARG A 192 -22.71 12.43 -3.78
C ARG A 192 -22.05 13.43 -4.73
N LEU A 193 -20.90 13.08 -5.29
CA LEU A 193 -20.07 13.98 -6.09
C LEU A 193 -20.47 14.03 -7.56
N GLY A 194 -21.20 13.01 -8.04
CA GLY A 194 -21.38 12.76 -9.45
C GLY A 194 -20.10 12.33 -10.15
N ASP A 195 -20.21 12.07 -11.46
CA ASP A 195 -19.09 11.58 -12.26
C ASP A 195 -17.96 12.60 -12.37
N LEU A 196 -18.29 13.87 -12.60
CA LEU A 196 -17.30 14.94 -12.72
C LEU A 196 -16.54 15.19 -11.42
N GLY A 197 -17.25 15.26 -10.28
CA GLY A 197 -16.60 15.46 -8.97
C GLY A 197 -15.73 14.28 -8.59
N SER A 198 -16.18 13.05 -8.87
CA SER A 198 -15.39 11.83 -8.67
C SER A 198 -14.13 11.80 -9.54
N LEU A 199 -14.25 12.19 -10.81
CA LEU A 199 -13.13 12.28 -11.74
C LEU A 199 -12.11 13.33 -11.29
N ALA A 200 -12.58 14.50 -10.84
CA ALA A 200 -11.72 15.57 -10.34
C ALA A 200 -10.84 15.09 -9.16
N LEU A 201 -11.41 14.36 -8.20
CA LEU A 201 -10.62 13.78 -7.10
C LEU A 201 -9.61 12.75 -7.60
N GLN A 202 -9.99 11.87 -8.53
CA GLN A 202 -9.09 10.87 -9.11
C GLN A 202 -7.89 11.49 -9.83
N LEU A 203 -8.10 12.60 -10.54
CA LEU A 203 -7.01 13.34 -11.20
C LEU A 203 -6.03 13.90 -10.16
N LYS A 204 -6.52 14.49 -9.07
CA LYS A 204 -5.68 14.96 -7.95
C LYS A 204 -4.85 13.84 -7.31
N VAL A 205 -5.39 12.63 -7.19
CA VAL A 205 -4.63 11.45 -6.70
C VAL A 205 -3.45 11.13 -7.62
N LYS A 206 -3.68 11.14 -8.94
CA LYS A 206 -2.68 10.78 -9.94
C LYS A 206 -1.56 11.81 -10.04
N ASP A 207 -1.89 13.09 -9.90
CA ASP A 207 -0.93 14.20 -9.98
C ASP A 207 0.13 14.15 -8.88
N LYS A 208 -0.17 13.53 -7.72
CA LYS A 208 0.74 13.38 -6.55
C LYS A 208 1.43 14.69 -6.13
N LYS A 209 0.86 15.83 -6.47
CA LYS A 209 1.42 17.15 -6.16
C LYS A 209 1.51 17.31 -4.63
N PRO A 210 2.66 17.76 -4.11
CA PRO A 210 2.81 18.05 -2.69
C PRO A 210 1.92 19.24 -2.30
N LEU A 211 1.62 19.35 -1.00
CA LEU A 211 1.01 20.56 -0.46
C LEU A 211 1.98 21.73 -0.64
N THR A 212 1.51 22.79 -1.28
CA THR A 212 2.24 24.05 -1.47
C THR A 212 2.12 24.96 -0.26
N LEU A 213 0.96 24.94 0.40
CA LEU A 213 0.68 25.75 1.58
C LEU A 213 1.24 25.14 2.86
N SER A 214 1.68 26.03 3.76
CA SER A 214 2.09 25.64 5.11
C SER A 214 0.90 25.17 5.94
N LYS A 215 1.17 24.32 6.93
CA LYS A 215 0.14 23.85 7.87
C LYS A 215 -0.54 24.99 8.62
N GLN A 216 0.19 26.07 8.91
CA GLN A 216 -0.35 27.25 9.57
C GLN A 216 -1.38 27.97 8.70
N GLN A 217 -1.11 28.14 7.41
CA GLN A 217 -2.06 28.73 6.45
C GLN A 217 -3.34 27.89 6.34
N ILE A 218 -3.18 26.57 6.25
CA ILE A 218 -4.30 25.63 6.21
C ILE A 218 -5.13 25.73 7.50
N THR A 219 -4.48 25.73 8.66
CA THR A 219 -5.16 25.87 9.95
C THR A 219 -5.92 27.20 10.03
N ALA A 220 -5.31 28.32 9.64
CA ALA A 220 -5.94 29.64 9.68
C ALA A 220 -7.19 29.69 8.79
N HIS A 221 -7.10 29.20 7.56
CA HIS A 221 -8.23 29.16 6.62
C HIS A 221 -9.42 28.36 7.18
N TYR A 222 -9.18 27.12 7.60
CA TYR A 222 -10.27 26.29 8.14
C TYR A 222 -10.75 26.75 9.51
N ALA A 223 -9.94 27.45 10.30
CA ALA A 223 -10.41 28.08 11.53
C ALA A 223 -11.45 29.18 11.26
N ILE A 224 -11.26 29.99 10.21
CA ILE A 224 -12.22 31.00 9.76
C ILE A 224 -13.53 30.32 9.31
N ILE A 225 -13.44 29.27 8.49
CA ILE A 225 -14.61 28.51 8.05
C ILE A 225 -15.34 27.88 9.24
N ALA A 226 -14.62 27.22 10.15
CA ALA A 226 -15.22 26.60 11.33
C ALA A 226 -15.90 27.63 12.24
N ARG A 227 -15.38 28.86 12.32
CA ARG A 227 -16.03 29.96 13.04
C ARG A 227 -17.33 30.38 12.36
N HIS A 228 -17.29 30.59 11.05
CA HIS A 228 -18.47 30.95 10.26
C HIS A 228 -19.57 29.87 10.34
N LEU A 229 -19.21 28.59 10.16
CA LEU A 229 -20.14 27.48 10.29
C LEU A 229 -20.77 27.41 11.69
N ARG A 230 -19.98 27.64 12.76
CA ARG A 230 -20.51 27.71 14.13
C ARG A 230 -21.52 28.84 14.30
N GLN A 231 -21.24 30.01 13.75
CA GLN A 231 -22.17 31.14 13.79
C GLN A 231 -23.48 30.80 13.09
N LEU A 232 -23.43 30.19 11.89
CA LEU A 232 -24.63 29.74 11.19
C LEU A 232 -25.43 28.71 12.02
N ARG A 233 -24.76 27.77 12.70
CA ARG A 233 -25.44 26.84 13.62
C ARG A 233 -26.07 27.55 14.82
N HIS A 234 -25.41 28.56 15.38
CA HIS A 234 -25.97 29.36 16.47
C HIS A 234 -27.20 30.16 16.02
N GLN A 235 -27.24 30.57 14.76
CA GLN A 235 -28.40 31.21 14.12
C GLN A 235 -29.53 30.24 13.76
N GLY A 236 -29.42 28.96 14.14
CA GLY A 236 -30.47 27.96 13.92
C GLY A 236 -30.48 27.33 12.52
N ARG A 237 -29.41 27.48 11.73
CA ARG A 237 -29.29 26.74 10.47
C ARG A 237 -29.09 25.25 10.77
N GLU A 238 -29.95 24.40 10.21
CA GLU A 238 -29.89 22.94 10.39
C GLU A 238 -29.54 22.17 9.11
N ASP A 239 -29.59 22.85 7.97
CA ASP A 239 -29.31 22.29 6.65
C ASP A 239 -27.82 21.97 6.44
N PHE A 240 -27.53 21.25 5.36
CA PHE A 240 -26.16 20.97 4.96
C PHE A 240 -25.50 22.25 4.41
N ILE A 241 -24.40 22.70 5.03
CA ILE A 241 -23.73 23.95 4.64
C ILE A 241 -22.44 23.61 3.90
N ASN A 242 -22.43 23.73 2.57
CA ASN A 242 -21.22 23.48 1.80
C ASN A 242 -20.14 24.55 2.08
N PHE A 243 -18.87 24.18 1.99
CA PHE A 243 -17.76 25.11 2.07
C PHE A 243 -16.69 24.78 1.04
N SER A 244 -16.09 25.81 0.46
CA SER A 244 -15.00 25.65 -0.50
C SER A 244 -13.72 25.24 0.22
N GLY A 245 -12.97 24.32 -0.40
CA GLY A 245 -11.63 23.99 0.07
C GLY A 245 -10.63 25.08 -0.31
N LEU A 246 -9.46 25.04 0.31
CA LEU A 246 -8.30 25.75 -0.22
C LEU A 246 -7.99 25.21 -1.62
N ASP A 247 -7.91 26.09 -2.60
CA ASP A 247 -7.31 25.74 -3.88
C ASP A 247 -5.79 25.67 -3.69
N ILE A 248 -5.32 24.55 -3.17
CA ILE A 248 -3.90 24.28 -2.93
C ILE A 248 -3.08 24.14 -4.24
N TYR A 249 -3.71 24.37 -5.40
CA TYR A 249 -3.09 24.25 -6.73
C TYR A 249 -3.04 25.54 -7.52
N GLN A 250 -3.62 26.64 -7.04
CA GLN A 250 -3.41 27.93 -7.69
C GLN A 250 -1.97 28.38 -7.42
N LYS A 251 -1.13 28.24 -8.45
CA LYS A 251 -0.05 29.23 -8.64
C LYS A 251 -0.75 30.55 -8.82
N GLU A 252 -0.32 31.57 -8.08
CA GLU A 252 -0.64 32.96 -8.34
C GLU A 252 -0.45 33.23 -9.84
N THR A 253 -1.54 33.29 -10.58
CA THR A 253 -1.58 34.06 -11.82
C THR A 253 -1.69 35.52 -11.38
N LEU A 254 -0.52 36.12 -11.18
CA LEU A 254 -0.33 37.57 -11.34
C LEU A 254 -0.34 37.90 -12.83
#